data_AF-A0A7K3S3F4-F1
#
_entry.id   AF-A0A7K3S3F4-F1
#
_cell.length_a   1.000
_cell.length_b   1.000
_cell.length_c   1.000
_cell.angle_alpha   90.00
_cell.angle_beta   90.00
_cell.angle_gamma   90.00
#
_symmetry.space_group_name_H-M   'P 1'
#
loop_
_entity.id
_entity.type
_entity.pdbx_description
1 polymer ?
#
loop_
_entity_poly.entity_id
_entity_poly.type
_entity_poly.pdbx_seq_one_letter_code
_entity_poly.pdbx_strand_id
1 'polypeptide(L)'
;MFQGTIPGPMRSIVRETASLWPSGPVYVPCCGNFTIERSLAGMGFGLHSSDVSIYTSAVGRWLTRQPVGIQLREESADDLGWLADSLDDGVGTVATLMLGTRFLASVGREGLWHERVVRSYREQWKAKHAETVERLSGSDVELASYEVEDVRSWLQKVPGDAPVCSFPPFYGGGYEKLYEPLEAHFTWDAPQYEPLSDDDVVSVLGAITDRPYWLTASNHSVPELQPYLRGVIKATPRAAPFYVYASEARTRIVAPRQPIDPVKIPRLREGEELVGPLSLSLLKPGQFNALRSRYLNPRIAPGAANLAVAVRDGGGRLLGVFAMAPSTFTPDEAYVLSDFAVAPTDYPRLSKLIVMAAMSAETQLLCQRAFSRRIRRVATTAFSNNPVSMKYRGLLRLNKRSPSNEDGWRFQLQYQGPMGQHTLAEALQMWVKRWGTPTTKTGV
;
A
#
# COMPACT_ATOMS: atom_id res chain seq x y z
N MET A 1 5.02 1.28 -3.19
CA MET A 1 5.13 2.72 -2.90
C MET A 1 6.57 2.95 -2.48
N PHE A 2 7.22 4.01 -2.96
CA PHE A 2 8.60 4.34 -2.57
C PHE A 2 8.66 4.63 -1.07
N GLN A 3 9.61 4.04 -0.34
CA GLN A 3 9.85 4.36 1.07
C GLN A 3 10.55 5.73 1.12
N GLY A 4 9.97 6.73 1.80
CA GLY A 4 10.39 8.14 1.71
C GLY A 4 9.38 9.08 1.04
N THR A 5 8.13 8.63 0.85
CA THR A 5 7.01 9.47 0.39
C THR A 5 6.03 9.69 1.53
N ILE A 6 5.78 10.96 1.91
CA ILE A 6 4.79 11.27 2.94
C ILE A 6 3.35 11.27 2.35
N PRO A 7 2.33 10.83 3.09
CA PRO A 7 0.97 10.71 2.56
C PRO A 7 0.31 12.09 2.33
N GLY A 8 -0.72 12.14 1.48
CA GLY A 8 -1.46 13.38 1.14
C GLY A 8 -1.88 14.26 2.32
N PRO A 9 -2.48 13.69 3.37
CA PRO A 9 -2.81 14.46 4.57
C PRO A 9 -1.58 15.04 5.28
N MET A 10 -0.45 14.33 5.28
CA MET A 10 0.81 14.83 5.84
C MET A 10 1.30 16.06 5.08
N ARG A 11 1.29 16.00 3.74
CA ARG A 11 1.63 17.14 2.87
C ARG A 11 0.78 18.37 3.17
N SER A 12 -0.50 18.16 3.50
CA SER A 12 -1.41 19.25 3.88
C SER A 12 -1.03 19.88 5.21
N ILE A 13 -0.63 19.07 6.20
CA ILE A 13 -0.12 19.56 7.49
C ILE A 13 1.20 20.31 7.30
N VAL A 14 2.15 19.76 6.53
CA VAL A 14 3.42 20.43 6.20
C VAL A 14 3.16 21.83 5.62
N ARG A 15 2.27 21.94 4.63
CA ARG A 15 1.91 23.21 4.00
C ARG A 15 1.23 24.19 4.96
N GLU A 16 0.31 23.71 5.80
CA GLU A 16 -0.36 24.53 6.81
C GLU A 16 0.63 25.05 7.85
N THR A 17 1.52 24.20 8.37
CA THR A 17 2.57 24.57 9.30
C THR A 17 3.54 25.59 8.69
N ALA A 18 4.00 25.33 7.47
CA ALA A 18 4.96 26.21 6.80
C ALA A 18 4.41 27.60 6.50
N SER A 19 3.08 27.77 6.43
CA SER A 19 2.48 29.10 6.29
C SER A 19 2.72 30.04 7.48
N LEU A 20 3.19 29.50 8.61
CA LEU A 20 3.56 30.25 9.82
C LEU A 20 5.05 30.56 9.88
N TRP A 21 5.87 30.01 8.98
CA TRP A 21 7.31 30.22 8.98
C TRP A 21 7.68 31.57 8.38
N PRO A 22 8.83 32.15 8.78
CA PRO A 22 9.34 33.35 8.14
C PRO A 22 9.64 33.08 6.66
N SER A 23 9.39 34.08 5.81
CA SER A 23 9.84 34.04 4.42
C SER A 23 11.34 33.90 4.34
N GLY A 24 11.86 33.07 3.44
CA GLY A 24 13.30 32.88 3.27
C GLY A 24 13.66 31.41 3.03
N PRO A 25 14.86 30.98 3.47
CA PRO A 25 15.31 29.61 3.26
C PRO A 25 14.60 28.62 4.18
N VAL A 26 14.29 27.44 3.66
CA VAL A 26 13.78 26.29 4.43
C VAL A 26 14.66 25.10 4.14
N TYR A 27 15.03 24.38 5.20
CA TYR A 27 16.00 23.29 5.12
C TYR A 27 15.31 21.94 5.35
N VAL A 28 15.52 21.01 4.42
CA VAL A 28 14.88 19.69 4.37
C VAL A 28 15.93 18.59 4.30
N PRO A 29 16.52 18.18 5.43
CA PRO A 29 17.42 17.02 5.45
C PRO A 29 16.63 15.72 5.33
N CYS A 30 17.28 14.67 4.82
CA CYS A 30 16.67 13.37 4.56
C CYS A 30 15.47 13.47 3.61
N CYS A 31 15.64 14.19 2.50
CA CYS A 31 14.56 14.57 1.60
C CYS A 31 13.89 13.40 0.86
N GLY A 32 14.57 12.27 0.69
CA GLY A 32 14.03 11.06 0.07
C GLY A 32 13.37 11.32 -1.29
N ASN A 33 12.05 11.19 -1.39
CA ASN A 33 11.34 11.42 -2.66
C ASN A 33 10.91 12.88 -2.90
N PHE A 34 11.54 13.85 -2.23
CA PHE A 34 11.24 15.28 -2.36
C PHE A 34 9.75 15.62 -2.14
N THR A 35 9.10 14.92 -1.19
CA THR A 35 7.65 15.11 -0.97
C THR A 35 7.33 16.32 -0.11
N ILE A 36 8.26 16.73 0.74
CA ILE A 36 8.15 17.95 1.55
C ILE A 36 8.32 19.15 0.63
N GLU A 37 9.36 19.13 -0.18
CA GLU A 37 9.71 20.16 -1.17
C GLU A 37 8.56 20.36 -2.15
N ARG A 38 7.99 19.29 -2.70
CA ARG A 38 6.76 19.37 -3.51
C ARG A 38 5.57 19.99 -2.79
N SER A 39 5.50 19.88 -1.48
CA SER A 39 4.41 20.47 -0.68
C SER A 39 4.64 21.95 -0.38
N LEU A 40 5.91 22.37 -0.38
CA LEU A 40 6.37 23.74 -0.16
C LEU A 40 6.58 24.52 -1.46
N ALA A 41 6.66 23.83 -2.60
CA ALA A 41 6.78 24.43 -3.92
C ALA A 41 5.66 25.46 -4.16
N GLY A 42 6.04 26.62 -4.68
CA GLY A 42 5.12 27.75 -4.90
C GLY A 42 4.77 28.56 -3.66
N MET A 43 5.32 28.25 -2.47
CA MET A 43 5.15 29.08 -1.26
C MET A 43 6.17 30.23 -1.15
N GLY A 44 7.13 30.33 -2.08
CA GLY A 44 8.14 31.39 -2.11
C GLY A 44 9.37 31.15 -1.22
N PHE A 45 9.56 29.94 -0.71
CA PHE A 45 10.76 29.57 0.06
C PHE A 45 11.94 29.24 -0.85
N GLY A 46 13.16 29.56 -0.38
CA GLY A 46 14.38 28.98 -0.90
C GLY A 46 14.56 27.57 -0.31
N LEU A 47 14.30 26.52 -1.09
CA LEU A 47 14.35 25.15 -0.60
C LEU A 47 15.78 24.59 -0.67
N HIS A 48 16.32 24.20 0.48
CA HIS A 48 17.64 23.58 0.59
C HIS A 48 17.47 22.16 1.11
N SER A 49 18.01 21.16 0.40
CA SER A 49 17.81 19.75 0.76
C SER A 49 19.12 18.97 0.81
N SER A 50 19.13 17.88 1.58
CA SER A 50 20.25 16.93 1.59
C SER A 50 19.77 15.49 1.75
N ASP A 51 20.55 14.55 1.22
CA ASP A 51 20.39 13.11 1.40
C ASP A 51 21.71 12.40 1.07
N VAL A 52 21.77 11.10 1.38
CA VAL A 52 22.96 10.26 1.21
C VAL A 52 22.77 9.16 0.17
N SER A 53 21.57 9.00 -0.39
CA SER A 53 21.26 7.90 -1.32
C SER A 53 21.46 8.27 -2.80
N ILE A 54 21.86 7.29 -3.61
CA ILE A 54 22.07 7.44 -5.06
C ILE A 54 20.84 8.01 -5.78
N TYR A 55 19.65 7.45 -5.51
CA TYR A 55 18.41 7.88 -6.16
C TYR A 55 18.07 9.33 -5.80
N THR A 56 18.08 9.66 -4.51
CA THR A 56 17.74 11.00 -4.03
C THR A 56 18.75 12.02 -4.52
N SER A 57 20.03 11.65 -4.58
CA SER A 57 21.10 12.49 -5.12
C SER A 57 20.95 12.78 -6.60
N ALA A 58 20.48 11.81 -7.39
CA ALA A 58 20.16 12.04 -8.78
C ALA A 58 19.05 13.09 -8.93
N VAL A 59 17.97 12.95 -8.17
CA VAL A 59 16.85 13.90 -8.21
C VAL A 59 17.29 15.27 -7.71
N GLY A 60 18.02 15.35 -6.59
CA GLY A 60 18.48 16.61 -6.01
C GLY A 60 19.44 17.40 -6.91
N ARG A 61 20.44 16.72 -7.51
CA ARG A 61 21.34 17.32 -8.51
C ARG A 61 20.56 17.82 -9.72
N TRP A 62 19.63 17.02 -10.25
CA TRP A 62 18.78 17.46 -11.36
C TRP A 62 17.91 18.68 -11.01
N LEU A 63 17.26 18.70 -9.84
CA LEU A 63 16.43 19.83 -9.37
C LEU A 63 17.24 21.11 -9.10
N THR A 64 18.56 20.99 -8.93
CA THR A 64 19.49 22.13 -8.83
C THR A 64 20.25 22.41 -10.12
N ARG A 65 19.87 21.74 -11.23
CA ARG A 65 20.52 21.84 -12.55
C ARG A 65 22.02 21.51 -12.53
N GLN A 66 22.43 20.68 -11.57
CA GLN A 66 23.77 20.08 -11.53
C GLN A 66 23.79 18.79 -12.37
N PRO A 67 24.93 18.45 -12.98
CA PRO A 67 25.15 17.12 -13.57
C PRO A 67 24.86 16.03 -12.55
N VAL A 68 24.12 14.99 -12.95
CA VAL A 68 23.71 13.90 -12.04
C VAL A 68 24.93 13.08 -11.58
N GLY A 69 25.92 12.85 -12.44
CA GLY A 69 27.17 12.17 -12.17
C GLY A 69 27.00 10.67 -11.88
N ILE A 70 26.06 10.00 -12.55
CA ILE A 70 25.78 8.57 -12.35
C ILE A 70 25.99 7.81 -13.66
N GLN A 71 26.81 6.77 -13.61
CA GLN A 71 27.21 5.99 -14.77
C GLN A 71 26.94 4.50 -14.58
N LEU A 72 26.64 3.78 -15.66
CA LEU A 72 26.52 2.32 -15.61
C LEU A 72 27.90 1.71 -15.37
N ARG A 73 27.99 0.75 -14.44
CA ARG A 73 29.20 -0.04 -14.21
C ARG A 73 29.55 -0.88 -15.43
N GLU A 74 30.85 -1.02 -15.72
CA GLU A 74 31.32 -1.85 -16.83
C GLU A 74 30.86 -3.31 -16.67
N GLU A 75 30.87 -3.83 -15.45
CA GLU A 75 30.44 -5.21 -15.14
C GLU A 75 28.93 -5.41 -15.35
N SER A 76 28.15 -4.34 -15.45
CA SER A 76 26.71 -4.38 -15.70
C SER A 76 26.35 -4.14 -17.17
N ALA A 77 27.33 -3.89 -18.05
CA ALA A 77 27.09 -3.54 -19.44
C ALA A 77 26.40 -4.67 -20.23
N ASP A 78 26.72 -5.93 -19.97
CA ASP A 78 26.13 -7.07 -20.68
C ASP A 78 24.61 -7.19 -20.40
N ASP A 79 24.21 -7.01 -19.15
CA ASP A 79 22.80 -7.15 -18.72
C ASP A 79 21.99 -5.87 -18.95
N LEU A 80 22.63 -4.71 -18.82
CA LEU A 80 21.97 -3.40 -18.69
C LEU A 80 22.44 -2.37 -19.71
N GLY A 81 23.29 -2.72 -20.69
CA GLY A 81 23.78 -1.80 -21.71
C GLY A 81 22.68 -1.14 -22.55
N TRP A 82 21.48 -1.75 -22.61
CA TRP A 82 20.29 -1.15 -23.23
C TRP A 82 19.75 0.08 -22.49
N LEU A 83 20.28 0.40 -21.31
CA LEU A 83 20.00 1.64 -20.56
C LEU A 83 20.90 2.81 -20.98
N ALA A 84 22.01 2.56 -21.70
CA ALA A 84 23.06 3.55 -21.92
C ALA A 84 22.54 4.85 -22.55
N ASP A 85 21.71 4.75 -23.60
CA ASP A 85 21.10 5.90 -24.29
C ASP A 85 20.16 6.73 -23.39
N SER A 86 19.77 6.18 -22.23
CA SER A 86 18.87 6.80 -21.26
C SER A 86 19.60 7.46 -20.09
N LEU A 87 20.94 7.36 -20.04
CA LEU A 87 21.80 7.99 -19.05
C LEU A 87 22.37 9.29 -19.63
N ASP A 88 21.55 10.35 -19.62
CA ASP A 88 21.84 11.66 -20.22
C ASP A 88 22.46 12.67 -19.26
N ASP A 89 22.83 12.21 -18.07
CA ASP A 89 23.34 13.02 -16.94
C ASP A 89 22.34 14.08 -16.42
N GLY A 90 21.07 13.96 -16.79
CA GLY A 90 19.98 14.85 -16.40
C GLY A 90 18.70 14.09 -16.08
N VAL A 91 17.57 14.53 -16.65
CA VAL A 91 16.24 13.96 -16.34
C VAL A 91 16.10 12.51 -16.83
N GLY A 92 16.76 12.13 -17.93
CA GLY A 92 16.81 10.76 -18.41
C GLY A 92 17.47 9.83 -17.41
N THR A 93 18.61 10.23 -16.82
CA THR A 93 19.27 9.45 -15.76
C THR A 93 18.36 9.30 -14.54
N VAL A 94 17.69 10.38 -14.10
CA VAL A 94 16.73 10.32 -12.99
C VAL A 94 15.58 9.34 -13.28
N ALA A 95 14.99 9.41 -14.47
CA ALA A 95 13.93 8.49 -14.90
C ALA A 95 14.42 7.04 -14.91
N THR A 96 15.66 6.81 -15.36
CA THR A 96 16.30 5.50 -15.40
C THR A 96 16.42 4.89 -13.99
N LEU A 97 16.92 5.66 -13.02
CA LEU A 97 17.05 5.18 -11.63
C LEU A 97 15.68 4.95 -10.98
N MET A 98 14.71 5.83 -11.23
CA MET A 98 13.33 5.69 -10.72
C MET A 98 12.70 4.38 -11.20
N LEU A 99 12.83 4.05 -12.48
CA LEU A 99 12.38 2.78 -13.04
C LEU A 99 13.22 1.60 -12.54
N GLY A 100 14.53 1.80 -12.39
CA GLY A 100 15.49 0.84 -11.87
C GLY A 100 15.09 0.25 -10.51
N THR A 101 14.53 1.08 -9.61
CA THR A 101 13.99 0.65 -8.29
C THR A 101 12.94 -0.47 -8.38
N ARG A 102 12.39 -0.75 -9.57
CA ARG A 102 11.34 -1.74 -9.79
C ARG A 102 11.81 -3.07 -10.38
N PHE A 103 12.97 -3.12 -11.02
CA PHE A 103 13.41 -4.32 -11.73
C PHE A 103 14.85 -4.73 -11.43
N LEU A 104 15.73 -3.83 -11.00
CA LEU A 104 17.16 -4.15 -10.79
C LEU A 104 17.38 -5.25 -9.77
N ALA A 105 16.54 -5.34 -8.72
CA ALA A 105 16.58 -6.44 -7.77
C ALA A 105 16.30 -7.84 -8.38
N SER A 106 15.88 -7.90 -9.66
CA SER A 106 15.67 -9.15 -10.41
C SER A 106 16.76 -9.44 -11.44
N VAL A 107 17.68 -8.51 -11.68
CA VAL A 107 18.82 -8.72 -12.59
C VAL A 107 19.75 -9.76 -11.98
N GLY A 108 20.22 -10.71 -12.79
CA GLY A 108 21.09 -11.81 -12.34
C GLY A 108 20.45 -12.84 -11.40
N ARG A 109 19.16 -12.71 -11.04
CA ARG A 109 18.46 -13.67 -10.17
C ARG A 109 17.82 -14.80 -10.96
N GLU A 110 18.00 -16.03 -10.48
CA GLU A 110 17.40 -17.22 -11.08
C GLU A 110 15.87 -17.25 -10.93
N GLY A 111 15.19 -17.76 -11.96
CA GLY A 111 13.78 -18.13 -11.91
C GLY A 111 12.90 -17.32 -12.87
N LEU A 112 11.93 -18.02 -13.47
CA LEU A 112 11.04 -17.49 -14.52
C LEU A 112 10.32 -16.18 -14.16
N TRP A 113 10.09 -15.91 -12.87
CA TRP A 113 9.49 -14.65 -12.44
C TRP A 113 10.45 -13.47 -12.64
N HIS A 114 11.69 -13.59 -12.19
CA HIS A 114 12.72 -12.54 -12.28
C HIS A 114 13.05 -12.24 -13.74
N GLU A 115 13.25 -13.29 -14.55
CA GLU A 115 13.47 -13.16 -16.00
C GLU A 115 12.34 -12.40 -16.70
N ARG A 116 11.08 -12.70 -16.36
CA ARG A 116 9.92 -12.00 -16.92
C ARG A 116 9.86 -10.53 -16.52
N VAL A 117 10.24 -10.20 -15.28
CA VAL A 117 10.31 -8.81 -14.82
C VAL A 117 11.32 -8.04 -15.65
N VAL A 118 12.57 -8.50 -15.73
CA VAL A 118 13.63 -7.80 -16.49
C VAL A 118 13.26 -7.68 -17.97
N ARG A 119 12.82 -8.79 -18.59
CA ARG A 119 12.40 -8.80 -20.01
C ARG A 119 11.26 -7.82 -20.26
N SER A 120 10.26 -7.77 -19.39
CA SER A 120 9.13 -6.85 -19.54
C SER A 120 9.55 -5.38 -19.48
N TYR A 121 10.55 -5.02 -18.68
CA TYR A 121 11.08 -3.67 -18.65
C TYR A 121 11.89 -3.36 -19.91
N ARG A 122 12.75 -4.29 -20.33
CA ARG A 122 13.55 -4.15 -21.56
C ARG A 122 12.68 -3.93 -22.79
N GLU A 123 11.65 -4.75 -22.98
CA GLU A 123 10.72 -4.66 -24.13
C GLU A 123 9.90 -3.35 -24.16
N GLN A 124 9.63 -2.76 -22.99
CA GLN A 124 8.79 -1.56 -22.86
C GLN A 124 9.60 -0.30 -22.53
N TRP A 125 10.93 -0.38 -22.53
CA TRP A 125 11.80 0.63 -21.93
C TRP A 125 11.55 2.02 -22.51
N LYS A 126 11.65 2.13 -23.84
CA LYS A 126 11.51 3.40 -24.56
C LYS A 126 10.23 4.14 -24.18
N ALA A 127 9.11 3.42 -24.11
CA ALA A 127 7.81 4.01 -23.77
C ALA A 127 7.74 4.42 -22.28
N LYS A 128 8.16 3.53 -21.38
CA LYS A 128 8.13 3.80 -19.92
C LYS A 128 9.08 4.92 -19.52
N HIS A 129 10.28 4.95 -20.11
CA HIS A 129 11.29 5.96 -19.87
C HIS A 129 10.80 7.32 -20.36
N ALA A 130 10.32 7.42 -21.60
CA ALA A 130 9.74 8.65 -22.14
C ALA A 130 8.57 9.19 -21.30
N GLU A 131 7.62 8.33 -20.90
CA GLU A 131 6.51 8.72 -20.02
C GLU A 131 7.00 9.24 -18.66
N THR A 132 8.07 8.63 -18.13
CA THR A 132 8.65 9.02 -16.85
C THR A 132 9.39 10.36 -16.96
N VAL A 133 10.17 10.56 -18.03
CA VAL A 133 10.83 11.82 -18.35
C VAL A 133 9.81 12.95 -18.51
N GLU A 134 8.73 12.72 -19.27
CA GLU A 134 7.65 13.70 -19.45
C GLU A 134 7.02 14.09 -18.11
N ARG A 135 6.71 13.10 -17.26
CA ARG A 135 6.14 13.33 -15.93
C ARG A 135 7.09 14.10 -15.01
N LEU A 136 8.38 13.80 -15.04
CA LEU A 136 9.39 14.50 -14.25
C LEU A 136 9.57 15.94 -14.74
N SER A 137 9.66 16.12 -16.06
CA SER A 137 9.85 17.44 -16.68
C SER A 137 8.68 18.40 -16.44
N GLY A 138 7.47 17.88 -16.20
CA GLY A 138 6.30 18.68 -15.82
C GLY A 138 6.23 19.06 -14.33
N SER A 139 7.29 18.84 -13.54
CA SER A 139 7.33 19.18 -12.12
C SER A 139 7.82 20.61 -11.89
N ASP A 140 7.03 21.43 -11.20
CA ASP A 140 7.37 22.83 -10.86
C ASP A 140 8.26 22.96 -9.60
N VAL A 141 8.99 21.92 -9.23
CA VAL A 141 9.86 21.92 -8.06
C VAL A 141 11.22 22.41 -8.47
N GLU A 142 11.74 23.41 -7.77
CA GLU A 142 13.12 23.85 -7.89
C GLU A 142 13.73 23.93 -6.49
N LEU A 143 15.02 23.59 -6.39
CA LEU A 143 15.79 23.70 -5.16
C LEU A 143 16.78 24.86 -5.28
N ALA A 144 16.93 25.61 -4.20
CA ALA A 144 17.96 26.64 -4.06
C ALA A 144 19.35 26.00 -3.89
N SER A 145 19.45 24.90 -3.14
CA SER A 145 20.65 24.05 -3.12
C SER A 145 20.33 22.61 -2.78
N TYR A 146 21.27 21.73 -3.14
CA TYR A 146 21.25 20.31 -2.80
C TYR A 146 22.67 19.87 -2.46
N GLU A 147 22.82 19.13 -1.36
CA GLU A 147 24.09 18.58 -0.91
C GLU A 147 23.97 17.08 -0.68
N VAL A 148 24.95 16.32 -1.19
CA VAL A 148 25.08 14.88 -0.94
C VAL A 148 25.80 14.71 0.39
N GLU A 149 25.07 14.76 1.49
CA GLU A 149 25.65 14.82 2.84
C GLU A 149 24.74 14.19 3.90
N ASP A 150 25.38 13.61 4.92
CA ASP A 150 24.72 13.07 6.12
C ASP A 150 24.03 14.17 6.93
N VAL A 151 22.86 13.85 7.48
CA VAL A 151 22.03 14.80 8.22
C VAL A 151 22.76 15.42 9.43
N ARG A 152 23.66 14.69 10.10
CA ARG A 152 24.35 15.18 11.29
C ARG A 152 25.31 16.32 10.94
N SER A 153 26.15 16.13 9.92
CA SER A 153 27.09 17.17 9.50
C SER A 153 26.39 18.31 8.78
N TRP A 154 25.33 18.01 8.03
CA TRP A 154 24.57 19.04 7.33
C TRP A 154 23.83 19.97 8.29
N LEU A 155 23.17 19.45 9.33
CA LEU A 155 22.46 20.27 10.33
C LEU A 155 23.37 21.25 11.10
N GLN A 156 24.67 20.97 11.20
CA GLN A 156 25.66 21.88 11.80
C GLN A 156 25.90 23.14 10.93
N LYS A 157 25.67 23.04 9.62
CA LYS A 157 25.82 24.16 8.67
C LYS A 157 24.54 24.99 8.53
N VAL A 158 23.38 24.42 8.88
CA VAL A 158 22.09 25.08 8.77
C VAL A 158 21.95 26.17 9.85
N PRO A 159 21.67 27.44 9.49
CA PRO A 159 21.53 28.54 10.45
C PRO A 159 20.53 28.21 11.56
N GLY A 160 20.87 28.40 12.84
CA GLY A 160 20.09 27.92 13.98
C GLY A 160 18.67 28.49 14.10
N ASP A 161 18.40 29.64 13.47
CA ASP A 161 17.10 30.31 13.41
C ASP A 161 16.26 29.92 12.19
N ALA A 162 16.84 29.18 11.24
CA ALA A 162 16.15 28.79 10.01
C ALA A 162 15.13 27.67 10.23
N PRO A 163 13.98 27.71 9.50
CA PRO A 163 13.01 26.63 9.53
C PRO A 163 13.56 25.29 9.02
N VAL A 164 13.31 24.21 9.75
CA VAL A 164 13.69 22.85 9.37
C VAL A 164 12.48 21.91 9.30
N CYS A 165 12.38 21.14 8.23
CA CYS A 165 11.35 20.12 8.06
C CYS A 165 12.00 18.79 7.72
N SER A 166 11.89 17.77 8.56
CA SER A 166 12.54 16.49 8.28
C SER A 166 11.79 15.29 8.81
N PHE A 167 11.86 14.20 8.06
CA PHE A 167 11.21 12.93 8.36
C PHE A 167 12.30 11.85 8.33
N PRO A 168 13.21 11.85 9.31
CA PRO A 168 14.34 10.95 9.29
C PRO A 168 13.85 9.49 9.39
N PRO A 169 14.59 8.53 8.84
CA PRO A 169 14.31 7.13 9.09
C PRO A 169 14.57 6.80 10.57
N PHE A 170 13.52 6.50 11.34
CA PHE A 170 13.62 6.17 12.78
C PHE A 170 14.13 4.74 13.06
N TYR A 171 14.80 4.10 12.10
CA TYR A 171 15.38 2.76 12.26
C TYR A 171 16.55 2.55 11.29
N GLY A 172 17.68 2.05 11.81
CA GLY A 172 18.89 1.80 11.02
C GLY A 172 18.78 0.63 10.05
N GLY A 173 19.53 0.69 8.94
CA GLY A 173 19.81 -0.43 8.03
C GLY A 173 18.69 -0.81 7.04
N GLY A 174 17.53 -0.18 7.11
CA GLY A 174 16.42 -0.44 6.19
C GLY A 174 16.44 0.45 4.94
N TYR A 175 17.06 1.63 5.03
CA TYR A 175 17.10 2.60 3.94
C TYR A 175 18.15 2.22 2.89
N GLU A 176 19.30 1.72 3.33
CA GLU A 176 20.42 1.29 2.49
C GLU A 176 20.02 0.10 1.60
N LYS A 177 19.27 -0.86 2.16
CA LYS A 177 18.75 -2.01 1.42
C LYS A 177 17.81 -1.65 0.28
N LEU A 178 17.18 -0.47 0.33
CA LEU A 178 16.28 -0.02 -0.74
C LEU A 178 17.05 0.27 -2.04
N TYR A 179 18.30 0.72 -1.92
CA TYR A 179 19.11 1.18 -3.04
C TYR A 179 20.27 0.25 -3.38
N GLU A 180 20.51 -0.80 -2.61
CA GLU A 180 21.49 -1.85 -2.93
C GLU A 180 21.43 -2.32 -4.39
N PRO A 181 20.26 -2.54 -5.03
CA PRO A 181 20.21 -2.90 -6.45
C PRO A 181 20.68 -1.79 -7.40
N LEU A 182 20.56 -0.51 -7.03
CA LEU A 182 21.12 0.59 -7.82
C LEU A 182 22.64 0.66 -7.62
N GLU A 183 23.10 0.60 -6.38
CA GLU A 183 24.53 0.63 -6.03
C GLU A 183 25.33 -0.50 -6.71
N ALA A 184 24.70 -1.66 -6.87
CA ALA A 184 25.29 -2.82 -7.54
C ALA A 184 25.54 -2.62 -9.04
N HIS A 185 24.79 -1.73 -9.70
CA HIS A 185 24.81 -1.57 -11.16
C HIS A 185 25.30 -0.20 -11.63
N PHE A 186 25.34 0.79 -10.75
CA PHE A 186 25.77 2.14 -11.08
C PHE A 186 26.94 2.59 -10.22
N THR A 187 27.76 3.46 -10.79
CA THR A 187 28.86 4.18 -10.13
C THR A 187 28.46 5.64 -9.97
N TRP A 188 28.76 6.21 -8.81
CA TRP A 188 28.48 7.61 -8.48
C TRP A 188 29.34 8.07 -7.31
N ASP A 189 29.37 9.38 -7.06
CA ASP A 189 30.12 9.98 -5.95
C ASP A 189 29.36 9.84 -4.62
N ALA A 190 29.35 8.62 -4.07
CA ALA A 190 28.71 8.32 -2.79
C ALA A 190 29.39 9.06 -1.63
N PRO A 191 28.64 9.63 -0.67
CA PRO A 191 29.23 10.25 0.52
C PRO A 191 29.74 9.17 1.48
N GLN A 192 30.76 9.51 2.26
CA GLN A 192 31.17 8.69 3.39
C GLN A 192 30.36 9.08 4.62
N TYR A 193 29.65 8.12 5.21
CA TYR A 193 28.85 8.31 6.42
C TYR A 193 28.68 7.00 7.18
N GLU A 194 28.36 7.10 8.46
CA GLU A 194 28.02 5.95 9.30
C GLU A 194 26.51 5.80 9.42
N PRO A 195 25.93 4.58 9.39
CA PRO A 195 24.50 4.41 9.66
C PRO A 195 24.10 5.00 11.02
N LEU A 196 22.90 5.60 11.09
CA LEU A 196 22.40 6.20 12.33
C LEU A 196 22.17 5.12 13.41
N SER A 197 22.80 5.29 14.57
CA SER A 197 22.47 4.58 15.80
C SER A 197 21.24 5.20 16.49
N ASP A 198 20.68 4.52 17.50
CA ASP A 198 19.56 5.07 18.29
C ASP A 198 19.94 6.39 18.98
N ASP A 199 21.19 6.52 19.45
CA ASP A 199 21.71 7.75 20.06
C ASP A 199 21.86 8.88 19.01
N ASP A 200 22.26 8.55 17.79
CA ASP A 200 22.31 9.52 16.68
C ASP A 200 20.91 10.07 16.37
N VAL A 201 19.88 9.23 16.41
CA VAL A 201 18.49 9.67 16.17
C VAL A 201 18.06 10.71 17.22
N VAL A 202 18.39 10.48 18.50
CA VAL A 202 18.10 11.46 19.57
C VAL A 202 18.82 12.78 19.31
N SER A 203 20.11 12.73 18.96
CA SER A 203 20.91 13.92 18.66
C SER A 203 20.36 14.71 17.46
N VAL A 204 20.01 14.02 16.37
CA VAL A 204 19.41 14.64 15.17
C VAL A 204 18.06 15.27 15.50
N LEU A 205 17.22 14.61 16.29
CA LEU A 205 15.96 15.19 16.75
C LEU A 205 16.18 16.43 17.62
N GLY A 206 17.16 16.42 18.52
CA GLY A 206 17.57 17.60 19.27
C GLY A 206 17.93 18.78 18.35
N ALA A 207 18.85 18.54 17.41
CA ALA A 207 19.30 19.57 16.45
C ALA A 207 18.18 20.13 15.55
N ILE A 208 17.12 19.36 15.30
CA ILE A 208 15.91 19.84 14.62
C ILE A 208 15.03 20.65 15.57
N THR A 209 14.83 20.15 16.79
CA THR A 209 13.83 20.69 17.73
C THR A 209 14.31 21.89 18.56
N ASP A 210 15.61 22.14 18.61
CA ASP A 210 16.23 23.33 19.22
C ASP A 210 15.99 24.62 18.40
N ARG A 211 15.36 24.51 17.24
CA ARG A 211 15.10 25.61 16.30
C ARG A 211 13.78 26.32 16.65
N PRO A 212 13.60 27.60 16.28
CA PRO A 212 12.34 28.30 16.51
C PRO A 212 11.20 27.73 15.66
N TYR A 213 11.51 27.29 14.44
CA TYR A 213 10.55 26.76 13.48
C TYR A 213 11.00 25.38 13.01
N TRP A 214 10.25 24.36 13.38
CA TRP A 214 10.51 23.00 12.94
C TRP A 214 9.26 22.14 12.81
N LEU A 215 9.34 21.14 11.94
CA LEU A 215 8.37 20.04 11.83
C LEU A 215 9.10 18.71 11.59
N THR A 216 8.70 17.69 12.35
CA THR A 216 9.11 16.30 12.11
C THR A 216 7.94 15.34 12.30
N ALA A 217 8.10 14.08 11.91
CA ALA A 217 7.08 13.08 12.13
C ALA A 217 7.65 11.69 12.22
N SER A 218 7.01 10.83 13.04
CA SER A 218 7.41 9.45 13.24
C SER A 218 6.22 8.50 13.04
N ASN A 219 6.49 7.24 12.69
CA ASN A 219 5.52 6.15 12.69
C ASN A 219 5.30 5.57 14.10
N HIS A 220 6.03 6.06 15.10
CA HIS A 220 5.89 5.73 16.51
C HIS A 220 5.67 6.99 17.34
N SER A 221 5.03 6.81 18.50
CA SER A 221 4.86 7.91 19.46
C SER A 221 6.20 8.13 20.16
N VAL A 222 6.75 9.34 20.06
CA VAL A 222 7.98 9.77 20.76
C VAL A 222 7.58 10.46 22.07
N PRO A 223 7.85 9.88 23.26
CA PRO A 223 7.45 10.45 24.55
C PRO A 223 7.98 11.87 24.80
N GLU A 224 9.21 12.13 24.40
CA GLU A 224 9.93 13.39 24.61
C GLU A 224 9.31 14.54 23.81
N LEU A 225 8.70 14.22 22.66
CA LEU A 225 8.08 15.20 21.76
C LEU A 225 6.56 15.36 22.00
N GLN A 226 5.96 14.68 22.97
CA GLN A 226 4.52 14.79 23.23
C GLN A 226 3.99 16.22 23.39
N PRO A 227 4.69 17.15 24.09
CA PRO A 227 4.25 18.55 24.17
C PRO A 227 4.10 19.23 22.81
N TYR A 228 4.84 18.76 21.81
CA TYR A 228 4.86 19.27 20.44
C TYR A 228 4.01 18.46 19.48
N LEU A 229 3.19 17.51 19.95
CA LEU A 229 2.29 16.75 19.07
C LEU A 229 1.26 17.70 18.45
N ARG A 230 1.22 17.75 17.12
CA ARG A 230 0.30 18.58 16.32
C ARG A 230 -0.51 17.77 15.31
N GLY A 231 -0.15 16.52 15.05
CA GLY A 231 -0.90 15.69 14.10
C GLY A 231 -0.89 14.21 14.44
N VAL A 232 -2.03 13.55 14.23
CA VAL A 232 -2.11 12.09 14.17
C VAL A 232 -2.79 11.68 12.88
N ILE A 233 -2.07 10.97 12.02
CA ILE A 233 -2.55 10.57 10.69
C ILE A 233 -2.61 9.06 10.59
N LYS A 234 -3.80 8.52 10.40
CA LYS A 234 -3.99 7.10 10.09
C LYS A 234 -4.63 6.97 8.71
N ALA A 235 -3.79 6.71 7.70
CA ALA A 235 -4.21 6.70 6.29
C ALA A 235 -5.22 5.58 5.97
N THR A 236 -5.06 4.41 6.59
CA THR A 236 -5.99 3.28 6.44
C THR A 236 -6.23 2.62 7.79
N PRO A 237 -7.32 1.85 7.98
CA PRO A 237 -7.60 1.18 9.25
C PRO A 237 -6.46 0.25 9.73
N ARG A 238 -5.69 -0.32 8.80
CA ARG A 238 -4.55 -1.22 9.07
C ARG A 238 -3.18 -0.53 9.10
N ALA A 239 -3.08 0.71 8.62
CA ALA A 239 -1.81 1.42 8.62
C ALA A 239 -1.43 1.81 10.06
N ALA A 240 -0.13 1.73 10.37
CA ALA A 240 0.42 2.42 11.53
C ALA A 240 0.12 3.92 11.41
N PRO A 241 -0.23 4.60 12.52
CA PRO A 241 -0.39 6.04 12.50
C PRO A 241 0.96 6.74 12.32
N PHE A 242 0.95 7.92 11.69
CA PHE A 242 2.03 8.90 11.77
C PHE A 242 1.70 9.92 12.85
N TYR A 243 2.67 10.22 13.69
CA TYR A 243 2.64 11.26 14.70
C TYR A 243 3.45 12.44 14.18
N VAL A 244 2.83 13.61 14.10
CA VAL A 244 3.42 14.84 13.57
C VAL A 244 3.74 15.76 14.73
N TYR A 245 4.98 16.17 14.82
CA TYR A 245 5.50 17.05 15.85
C TYR A 245 5.95 18.36 15.22
N ALA A 246 5.64 19.49 15.84
CA ALA A 246 6.10 20.80 15.39
C ALA A 246 6.17 21.80 16.54
N SER A 247 7.14 22.70 16.47
CA SER A 247 7.24 23.93 17.28
C SER A 247 5.89 24.64 17.42
N GLU A 248 5.34 25.08 16.28
CA GLU A 248 4.05 25.73 16.16
C GLU A 248 3.27 25.18 14.97
N ALA A 249 2.04 24.74 15.19
CA ALA A 249 1.10 24.32 14.15
C ALA A 249 -0.29 24.13 14.75
N ARG A 250 -1.31 24.06 13.88
CA ARG A 250 -2.66 23.68 14.28
C ARG A 250 -2.74 22.17 14.54
N THR A 251 -3.51 21.79 15.55
CA THR A 251 -3.74 20.37 15.84
C THR A 251 -4.68 19.74 14.80
N ARG A 252 -4.27 18.57 14.28
CA ARG A 252 -5.00 17.82 13.25
C ARG A 252 -5.11 16.33 13.59
N ILE A 253 -6.29 15.77 13.35
CA ILE A 253 -6.51 14.32 13.40
C ILE A 253 -7.05 13.89 12.04
N VAL A 254 -6.36 12.96 11.41
CA VAL A 254 -6.78 12.38 10.14
C VAL A 254 -7.06 10.91 10.36
N ALA A 255 -8.34 10.58 10.42
CA ALA A 255 -8.82 9.21 10.54
C ALA A 255 -9.11 8.60 9.15
N PRO A 256 -8.96 7.29 8.99
CA PRO A 256 -9.27 6.64 7.73
C PRO A 256 -10.78 6.73 7.48
N ARG A 257 -11.16 7.37 6.37
CA ARG A 257 -12.54 7.41 5.90
C ARG A 257 -12.74 6.40 4.79
N GLN A 258 -13.71 5.52 4.98
CA GLN A 258 -14.13 4.58 3.96
C GLN A 258 -15.36 5.15 3.22
N PRO A 259 -15.27 5.45 1.91
CA PRO A 259 -16.43 5.91 1.16
C PRO A 259 -17.46 4.79 1.08
N ILE A 260 -18.74 5.16 1.24
CA ILE A 260 -19.89 4.26 1.15
C ILE A 260 -20.88 4.79 0.12
N ASP A 261 -21.52 3.88 -0.61
CA ASP A 261 -22.57 4.19 -1.59
C ASP A 261 -23.86 3.44 -1.23
N PRO A 262 -25.04 3.99 -1.56
CA PRO A 262 -26.30 3.29 -1.39
C PRO A 262 -26.35 1.95 -2.14
N VAL A 263 -26.87 0.92 -1.47
CA VAL A 263 -27.18 -0.38 -2.08
C VAL A 263 -28.68 -0.52 -2.20
N LYS A 264 -29.19 -0.43 -3.44
CA LYS A 264 -30.63 -0.48 -3.76
C LYS A 264 -31.16 -1.90 -3.99
N ILE A 265 -30.29 -2.92 -3.92
CA ILE A 265 -30.68 -4.32 -4.13
C ILE A 265 -31.52 -4.75 -2.92
N PRO A 266 -32.76 -5.25 -3.10
CA PRO A 266 -33.55 -5.80 -2.00
C PRO A 266 -32.80 -6.98 -1.38
N ARG A 267 -32.92 -7.21 -0.07
CA ARG A 267 -32.32 -8.36 0.61
C ARG A 267 -33.36 -9.44 0.83
N LEU A 268 -32.93 -10.71 0.88
CA LEU A 268 -33.76 -11.79 1.38
C LEU A 268 -34.09 -11.52 2.86
N ARG A 269 -35.36 -11.62 3.24
CA ARG A 269 -35.82 -11.41 4.62
C ARG A 269 -36.17 -12.73 5.30
N GLU A 270 -36.34 -12.69 6.61
CA GLU A 270 -37.02 -13.79 7.32
C GLU A 270 -38.45 -13.96 6.79
N GLY A 271 -38.93 -15.20 6.74
CA GLY A 271 -40.20 -15.61 6.14
C GLY A 271 -40.16 -15.75 4.62
N GLU A 272 -39.08 -15.31 3.96
CA GLU A 272 -38.95 -15.40 2.51
C GLU A 272 -38.18 -16.66 2.09
N GLU A 273 -38.73 -17.38 1.11
CA GLU A 273 -38.06 -18.54 0.52
C GLU A 273 -36.99 -18.10 -0.49
N LEU A 274 -35.82 -18.74 -0.43
CA LEU A 274 -34.75 -18.58 -1.42
C LEU A 274 -35.15 -19.28 -2.72
N VAL A 275 -35.19 -18.52 -3.83
CA VAL A 275 -35.55 -19.04 -5.15
C VAL A 275 -34.36 -19.08 -6.11
N GLY A 276 -34.27 -20.12 -6.94
CA GLY A 276 -33.28 -20.19 -8.03
C GLY A 276 -33.77 -19.51 -9.32
N PRO A 277 -32.88 -19.31 -10.31
CA PRO A 277 -31.43 -19.53 -10.27
C PRO A 277 -30.69 -18.41 -9.54
N LEU A 278 -29.47 -18.70 -9.04
CA LEU A 278 -28.62 -17.66 -8.48
C LEU A 278 -28.02 -16.77 -9.57
N SER A 279 -27.75 -15.50 -9.25
CA SER A 279 -27.01 -14.59 -10.12
C SER A 279 -25.94 -13.82 -9.37
N LEU A 280 -24.92 -13.36 -10.11
CA LEU A 280 -23.83 -12.53 -9.57
C LEU A 280 -23.97 -11.09 -10.08
N SER A 281 -23.59 -10.13 -9.24
CA SER A 281 -23.52 -8.71 -9.63
C SER A 281 -22.28 -8.05 -9.07
N LEU A 282 -21.57 -7.33 -9.93
CA LEU A 282 -20.42 -6.54 -9.51
C LEU A 282 -20.87 -5.39 -8.61
N LEU A 283 -20.17 -5.19 -7.51
CA LEU A 283 -20.41 -4.08 -6.60
C LEU A 283 -19.37 -2.98 -6.85
N LYS A 284 -19.81 -1.72 -6.83
CA LYS A 284 -18.88 -0.60 -6.71
C LYS A 284 -18.17 -0.64 -5.34
N PRO A 285 -16.95 -0.09 -5.22
CA PRO A 285 -16.23 -0.07 -3.94
C PRO A 285 -17.06 0.49 -2.77
N GLY A 286 -17.78 1.60 -2.96
CA GLY A 286 -18.62 2.19 -1.91
C GLY A 286 -19.80 1.30 -1.52
N GLN A 287 -20.40 0.56 -2.46
CA GLN A 287 -21.49 -0.38 -2.19
C GLN A 287 -21.00 -1.59 -1.39
N PHE A 288 -19.84 -2.14 -1.76
CA PHE A 288 -19.20 -3.21 -1.00
C PHE A 288 -18.87 -2.76 0.42
N ASN A 289 -18.30 -1.56 0.57
CA ASN A 289 -17.98 -0.99 1.87
C ASN A 289 -19.23 -0.82 2.74
N ALA A 290 -20.35 -0.32 2.19
CA ALA A 290 -21.60 -0.19 2.91
C ALA A 290 -22.13 -1.53 3.44
N LEU A 291 -22.11 -2.59 2.61
CA LEU A 291 -22.54 -3.94 3.02
C LEU A 291 -21.59 -4.53 4.06
N ARG A 292 -20.29 -4.39 3.85
CA ARG A 292 -19.28 -4.91 4.78
C ARG A 292 -19.38 -4.25 6.14
N SER A 293 -19.51 -2.93 6.22
CA SER A 293 -19.68 -2.20 7.49
C SER A 293 -20.93 -2.63 8.26
N ARG A 294 -21.96 -3.13 7.57
CA ARG A 294 -23.21 -3.56 8.18
C ARG A 294 -23.22 -5.03 8.63
N TYR A 295 -22.53 -5.91 7.90
CA TYR A 295 -22.70 -7.36 8.06
C TYR A 295 -21.40 -8.13 8.40
N LEU A 296 -20.23 -7.54 8.18
CA LEU A 296 -18.97 -8.16 8.57
C LEU A 296 -18.69 -7.89 10.06
N ASN A 297 -18.01 -8.83 10.72
CA ASN A 297 -17.58 -8.64 12.10
C ASN A 297 -16.70 -7.38 12.23
N PRO A 298 -17.01 -6.43 13.14
CA PRO A 298 -16.29 -5.17 13.27
C PRO A 298 -14.81 -5.34 13.69
N ARG A 299 -14.44 -6.50 14.25
CA ARG A 299 -13.04 -6.83 14.59
C ARG A 299 -12.21 -7.24 13.38
N ILE A 300 -12.83 -7.50 12.23
CA ILE A 300 -12.08 -7.86 11.01
C ILE A 300 -11.69 -6.58 10.29
N ALA A 301 -10.40 -6.26 10.33
CA ALA A 301 -9.88 -5.09 9.65
C ALA A 301 -10.18 -5.17 8.14
N PRO A 302 -10.65 -4.09 7.49
CA PRO A 302 -11.08 -4.17 6.10
C PRO A 302 -9.90 -4.24 5.12
N GLY A 303 -9.97 -5.16 4.14
CA GLY A 303 -9.02 -5.25 3.02
C GLY A 303 -9.48 -4.50 1.77
N ALA A 304 -8.57 -4.18 0.86
CA ALA A 304 -8.88 -3.61 -0.45
C ALA A 304 -9.15 -4.73 -1.46
N ALA A 305 -10.37 -4.78 -2.00
CA ALA A 305 -10.76 -5.81 -2.96
C ALA A 305 -10.54 -5.36 -4.40
N ASN A 306 -10.01 -6.25 -5.24
CA ASN A 306 -9.92 -6.05 -6.69
C ASN A 306 -11.25 -6.41 -7.38
N LEU A 307 -12.02 -7.30 -6.78
CA LEU A 307 -13.32 -7.73 -7.27
C LEU A 307 -14.25 -7.88 -6.07
N ALA A 308 -15.41 -7.23 -6.09
CA ALA A 308 -16.47 -7.39 -5.09
C ALA A 308 -17.78 -7.79 -5.78
N VAL A 309 -18.43 -8.82 -5.28
CA VAL A 309 -19.57 -9.48 -5.95
C VAL A 309 -20.69 -9.73 -4.95
N ALA A 310 -21.90 -9.29 -5.32
CA ALA A 310 -23.15 -9.66 -4.68
C ALA A 310 -23.67 -10.99 -5.26
N VAL A 311 -24.08 -11.90 -4.38
CA VAL A 311 -24.82 -13.12 -4.73
C VAL A 311 -26.30 -12.84 -4.54
N ARG A 312 -27.09 -13.04 -5.58
CA ARG A 312 -28.53 -12.83 -5.58
C ARG A 312 -29.28 -14.11 -5.91
N ASP A 313 -30.50 -14.22 -5.39
CA ASP A 313 -31.43 -15.28 -5.76
C ASP A 313 -32.15 -14.95 -7.10
N GLY A 314 -33.05 -15.84 -7.52
CA GLY A 314 -33.82 -15.70 -8.76
C GLY A 314 -34.81 -14.54 -8.74
N GLY A 315 -35.20 -14.07 -7.55
CA GLY A 315 -36.01 -12.86 -7.36
C GLY A 315 -35.18 -11.57 -7.33
N GLY A 316 -33.86 -11.66 -7.55
CA GLY A 316 -32.96 -10.52 -7.51
C GLY A 316 -32.61 -10.03 -6.10
N ARG A 317 -32.95 -10.80 -5.07
CA ARG A 317 -32.69 -10.45 -3.66
C ARG A 317 -31.29 -10.85 -3.25
N LEU A 318 -30.63 -9.96 -2.52
CA LEU A 318 -29.28 -10.12 -2.00
C LEU A 318 -29.23 -11.19 -0.91
N LEU A 319 -28.42 -12.23 -1.14
CA LEU A 319 -28.15 -13.32 -0.21
C LEU A 319 -26.87 -13.10 0.59
N GLY A 320 -25.88 -12.49 -0.05
CA GLY A 320 -24.56 -12.31 0.53
C GLY A 320 -23.58 -11.69 -0.45
N VAL A 321 -22.36 -11.53 0.01
CA VAL A 321 -21.30 -10.84 -0.73
C VAL A 321 -20.00 -11.62 -0.55
N PHE A 322 -19.18 -11.63 -1.58
CA PHE A 322 -17.77 -12.01 -1.48
C PHE A 322 -16.88 -11.02 -2.22
N ALA A 323 -15.62 -10.96 -1.81
CA ALA A 323 -14.59 -10.09 -2.37
C ALA A 323 -13.27 -10.85 -2.55
N MET A 324 -12.61 -10.58 -3.67
CA MET A 324 -11.42 -11.29 -4.13
C MET A 324 -10.27 -10.32 -4.44
N ALA A 325 -9.05 -10.81 -4.27
CA ALA A 325 -7.82 -10.22 -4.78
C ALA A 325 -6.92 -11.31 -5.38
N PRO A 326 -5.97 -10.98 -6.27
CA PRO A 326 -4.93 -11.93 -6.64
C PRO A 326 -4.10 -12.32 -5.41
N SER A 327 -3.74 -13.60 -5.29
CA SER A 327 -2.81 -14.05 -4.25
C SER A 327 -1.44 -13.41 -4.47
N THR A 328 -0.78 -13.03 -3.37
CA THR A 328 0.53 -12.35 -3.41
C THR A 328 1.65 -13.29 -3.85
N PHE A 329 1.60 -14.55 -3.44
CA PHE A 329 2.68 -15.52 -3.62
C PHE A 329 2.37 -16.60 -4.66
N THR A 330 1.10 -16.82 -4.98
CA THR A 330 0.65 -17.90 -5.87
C THR A 330 -0.01 -17.30 -7.12
N PRO A 331 0.68 -17.27 -8.29
CA PRO A 331 0.21 -16.53 -9.46
C PRO A 331 -1.16 -16.94 -10.04
N ASP A 332 -1.57 -18.20 -9.87
CA ASP A 332 -2.83 -18.77 -10.40
C ASP A 332 -3.92 -18.98 -9.34
N GLU A 333 -3.84 -18.24 -8.24
CA GLU A 333 -4.76 -18.33 -7.10
C GLU A 333 -5.48 -16.99 -6.85
N ALA A 334 -6.80 -17.07 -6.64
CA ALA A 334 -7.59 -15.97 -6.11
C ALA A 334 -7.67 -16.07 -4.57
N TYR A 335 -7.52 -14.96 -3.88
CA TYR A 335 -7.63 -14.88 -2.43
C TYR A 335 -8.97 -14.26 -2.04
N VAL A 336 -9.80 -14.99 -1.29
CA VAL A 336 -11.04 -14.46 -0.71
C VAL A 336 -10.68 -13.55 0.45
N LEU A 337 -10.87 -12.25 0.25
CA LEU A 337 -10.60 -11.22 1.26
C LEU A 337 -11.74 -11.08 2.26
N SER A 338 -12.96 -11.28 1.79
CA SER A 338 -14.16 -11.14 2.60
C SER A 338 -15.27 -11.94 1.97
N ASP A 339 -16.08 -12.58 2.78
CA ASP A 339 -17.32 -13.19 2.35
C ASP A 339 -18.27 -13.31 3.54
N PHE A 340 -19.53 -12.94 3.34
CA PHE A 340 -20.54 -12.90 4.40
C PHE A 340 -21.94 -13.05 3.81
N ALA A 341 -22.82 -13.69 4.57
CA ALA A 341 -24.24 -13.72 4.28
C ALA A 341 -24.88 -12.41 4.77
N VAL A 342 -25.90 -11.94 4.06
CA VAL A 342 -26.71 -10.80 4.50
C VAL A 342 -27.81 -11.31 5.40
N ALA A 343 -27.76 -10.91 6.67
CA ALA A 343 -28.71 -11.29 7.72
C ALA A 343 -29.73 -10.18 7.98
N PRO A 344 -30.85 -10.46 8.69
CA PRO A 344 -31.33 -11.78 9.13
C PRO A 344 -32.00 -12.57 8.00
N THR A 345 -31.91 -13.90 8.06
CA THR A 345 -32.61 -14.86 7.19
C THR A 345 -32.92 -16.13 7.97
N ASP A 346 -33.85 -16.95 7.48
CA ASP A 346 -34.19 -18.23 8.12
C ASP A 346 -33.16 -19.34 7.85
N TYR A 347 -32.10 -19.06 7.08
CA TYR A 347 -31.14 -20.05 6.60
C TYR A 347 -29.81 -19.98 7.38
N PRO A 348 -29.61 -20.79 8.45
CA PRO A 348 -28.48 -20.64 9.37
C PRO A 348 -27.11 -20.94 8.75
N ARG A 349 -27.10 -21.57 7.57
CA ARG A 349 -25.88 -21.95 6.83
C ARG A 349 -25.77 -21.23 5.50
N LEU A 350 -26.46 -20.11 5.31
CA LEU A 350 -26.40 -19.31 4.08
C LEU A 350 -24.97 -18.90 3.72
N SER A 351 -24.10 -18.65 4.70
CA SER A 351 -22.68 -18.33 4.46
C SER A 351 -21.93 -19.40 3.67
N LYS A 352 -22.34 -20.68 3.77
CA LYS A 352 -21.74 -21.76 2.97
C LYS A 352 -22.11 -21.64 1.49
N LEU A 353 -23.33 -21.22 1.18
CA LEU A 353 -23.74 -20.94 -0.19
C LEU A 353 -22.91 -19.80 -0.80
N ILE A 354 -22.61 -18.76 -0.01
CA ILE A 354 -21.77 -17.64 -0.46
C ILE A 354 -20.35 -18.12 -0.80
N VAL A 355 -19.76 -18.99 0.03
CA VAL A 355 -18.45 -19.61 -0.27
C VAL A 355 -18.52 -20.46 -1.54
N MET A 356 -19.58 -21.26 -1.70
CA MET A 356 -19.74 -22.07 -2.91
C MET A 356 -19.91 -21.20 -4.16
N ALA A 357 -20.68 -20.12 -4.09
CA ALA A 357 -20.79 -19.15 -5.18
C ALA A 357 -19.43 -18.50 -5.51
N ALA A 358 -18.64 -18.16 -4.49
CA ALA A 358 -17.29 -17.62 -4.67
C ALA A 358 -16.31 -18.59 -5.35
N MET A 359 -16.58 -19.90 -5.30
CA MET A 359 -15.77 -20.96 -5.92
C MET A 359 -16.26 -21.40 -7.30
N SER A 360 -17.38 -20.86 -7.78
CA SER A 360 -18.03 -21.36 -9.00
C SER A 360 -17.25 -21.03 -10.29
N ALA A 361 -17.59 -21.70 -11.39
CA ALA A 361 -17.02 -21.47 -12.71
C ALA A 361 -17.26 -20.02 -13.20
N GLU A 362 -18.44 -19.48 -12.91
CA GLU A 362 -18.80 -18.09 -13.21
C GLU A 362 -17.90 -17.11 -12.45
N THR A 363 -17.65 -17.37 -11.16
CA THR A 363 -16.73 -16.53 -10.36
C THR A 363 -15.28 -16.69 -10.84
N GLN A 364 -14.86 -17.89 -11.25
CA GLN A 364 -13.54 -18.09 -11.85
C GLN A 364 -13.35 -17.21 -13.08
N LEU A 365 -14.34 -17.18 -13.99
CA LEU A 365 -14.31 -16.31 -15.16
C LEU A 365 -14.23 -14.82 -14.78
N LEU A 366 -14.99 -14.39 -13.76
CA LEU A 366 -14.92 -13.02 -13.25
C LEU A 366 -13.52 -12.68 -12.71
N CYS A 367 -12.91 -13.57 -11.91
CA CYS A 367 -11.55 -13.39 -11.40
C CYS A 367 -10.52 -13.33 -12.52
N GLN A 368 -10.60 -14.24 -13.51
CA GLN A 368 -9.65 -14.26 -14.62
C GLN A 368 -9.69 -12.96 -15.44
N ARG A 369 -10.90 -12.44 -15.68
CA ARG A 369 -11.09 -11.16 -16.36
C ARG A 369 -10.62 -9.97 -15.50
N ALA A 370 -10.93 -9.96 -14.21
CA ALA A 370 -10.58 -8.86 -13.32
C ALA A 370 -9.07 -8.78 -13.03
N PHE A 371 -8.39 -9.92 -12.99
CA PHE A 371 -6.97 -10.00 -12.62
C PHE A 371 -6.04 -10.15 -13.82
N SER A 372 -6.60 -10.30 -15.03
CA SER A 372 -5.86 -10.58 -16.27
C SER A 372 -4.89 -11.76 -16.14
N ARG A 373 -5.31 -12.80 -15.43
CA ARG A 373 -4.51 -13.99 -15.09
C ARG A 373 -5.37 -15.23 -15.14
N ARG A 374 -4.75 -16.37 -15.44
CA ARG A 374 -5.43 -17.67 -15.30
C ARG A 374 -5.57 -18.00 -13.81
N ILE A 375 -6.76 -18.41 -13.40
CA ILE A 375 -7.06 -18.75 -12.00
C ILE A 375 -7.51 -20.19 -11.93
N ARG A 376 -6.87 -20.99 -11.08
CA ARG A 376 -7.19 -22.41 -10.88
C ARG A 376 -7.56 -22.76 -9.45
N ARG A 377 -7.15 -21.91 -8.51
CA ARG A 377 -7.26 -22.16 -7.07
C ARG A 377 -7.85 -20.96 -6.36
N VAL A 378 -8.40 -21.24 -5.19
CA VAL A 378 -8.83 -20.21 -4.23
C VAL A 378 -8.17 -20.47 -2.88
N ALA A 379 -7.78 -19.40 -2.19
CA ALA A 379 -7.35 -19.43 -0.81
C ALA A 379 -8.10 -18.40 0.04
N THR A 380 -8.16 -18.62 1.35
CA THR A 380 -8.72 -17.66 2.30
C THR A 380 -8.11 -17.87 3.67
N THR A 381 -8.11 -16.82 4.49
CA THR A 381 -7.80 -16.92 5.92
C THR A 381 -9.04 -16.68 6.76
N ALA A 382 -9.18 -17.46 7.83
CA ALA A 382 -10.23 -17.32 8.83
C ALA A 382 -9.58 -17.12 10.21
N PHE A 383 -10.03 -16.10 10.94
CA PHE A 383 -9.69 -15.93 12.35
C PHE A 383 -10.79 -16.56 13.20
N SER A 384 -10.40 -17.41 14.17
CA SER A 384 -11.33 -18.25 14.91
C SER A 384 -10.78 -18.65 16.27
N ASN A 385 -11.66 -18.76 17.27
CA ASN A 385 -11.32 -19.37 18.57
C ASN A 385 -11.41 -20.90 18.54
N ASN A 386 -12.00 -21.46 17.49
CA ASN A 386 -12.07 -22.89 17.22
C ASN A 386 -10.97 -23.32 16.25
N PRO A 387 -10.47 -24.58 16.35
CA PRO A 387 -9.40 -25.11 15.50
C PRO A 387 -9.82 -25.28 14.03
N VAL A 388 -11.11 -25.19 13.72
CA VAL A 388 -11.65 -25.20 12.36
C VAL A 388 -12.76 -24.16 12.22
N SER A 389 -12.86 -23.54 11.06
CA SER A 389 -13.97 -22.64 10.70
C SER A 389 -15.20 -23.44 10.29
N MET A 390 -16.33 -23.21 10.97
CA MET A 390 -17.63 -23.81 10.64
C MET A 390 -18.09 -23.50 9.21
N LYS A 391 -17.66 -22.36 8.69
CA LYS A 391 -18.01 -21.87 7.36
C LYS A 391 -17.25 -22.64 6.28
N TYR A 392 -15.93 -22.72 6.38
CA TYR A 392 -15.07 -23.32 5.35
C TYR A 392 -14.91 -24.84 5.47
N ARG A 393 -15.11 -25.42 6.67
CA ARG A 393 -15.01 -26.89 6.84
C ARG A 393 -15.97 -27.62 5.90
N GLY A 394 -15.46 -28.64 5.22
CA GLY A 394 -16.21 -29.42 4.23
C GLY A 394 -16.42 -28.76 2.87
N LEU A 395 -15.94 -27.52 2.67
CA LEU A 395 -15.93 -26.84 1.37
C LEU A 395 -14.50 -26.63 0.86
N LEU A 396 -13.60 -26.24 1.76
CA LEU A 396 -12.17 -26.03 1.48
C LEU A 396 -11.31 -26.92 2.38
N ARG A 397 -10.11 -27.26 1.90
CA ARG A 397 -9.10 -27.98 2.68
C ARG A 397 -8.37 -27.00 3.60
N LEU A 398 -8.27 -27.32 4.88
CA LEU A 398 -7.40 -26.59 5.80
C LEU A 398 -5.94 -26.89 5.43
N ASN A 399 -5.22 -25.88 4.96
CA ASN A 399 -3.84 -25.99 4.53
C ASN A 399 -2.86 -25.71 5.68
N LYS A 400 -3.14 -24.68 6.48
CA LYS A 400 -2.30 -24.27 7.61
C LYS A 400 -3.15 -23.80 8.78
N ARG A 401 -2.73 -24.15 9.99
CA ARG A 401 -3.24 -23.62 11.25
C ARG A 401 -2.07 -23.00 12.01
N SER A 402 -2.25 -21.78 12.49
CA SER A 402 -1.24 -21.08 13.28
C SER A 402 -1.90 -20.29 14.42
N PRO A 403 -1.15 -19.94 15.47
CA PRO A 403 -1.59 -18.92 16.42
C PRO A 403 -1.98 -17.64 15.67
N SER A 404 -3.05 -16.98 16.12
CA SER A 404 -3.45 -15.69 15.55
C SER A 404 -2.49 -14.59 15.98
N ASN A 405 -2.19 -13.67 15.06
CA ASN A 405 -1.59 -12.37 15.35
C ASN A 405 -2.64 -11.25 15.50
N GLU A 406 -3.92 -11.55 15.25
CA GLU A 406 -5.04 -10.64 15.46
C GLU A 406 -5.63 -10.82 16.86
N ASP A 407 -5.87 -9.70 17.55
CA ASP A 407 -6.43 -9.66 18.90
C ASP A 407 -7.82 -10.30 18.97
N GLY A 408 -8.04 -11.07 20.04
CA GLY A 408 -9.33 -11.72 20.32
C GLY A 408 -9.60 -13.02 19.56
N TRP A 409 -8.62 -13.54 18.82
CA TRP A 409 -8.69 -14.82 18.12
C TRP A 409 -7.55 -15.74 18.54
N ARG A 410 -7.84 -17.03 18.73
CA ARG A 410 -6.81 -18.03 19.07
C ARG A 410 -6.06 -18.56 17.85
N PHE A 411 -6.76 -18.73 16.73
CA PHE A 411 -6.23 -19.36 15.52
C PHE A 411 -6.38 -18.48 14.29
N GLN A 412 -5.33 -18.49 13.47
CA GLN A 412 -5.35 -18.11 12.07
C GLN A 412 -5.38 -19.39 11.22
N LEU A 413 -6.46 -19.58 10.46
CA LEU A 413 -6.72 -20.79 9.68
C LEU A 413 -6.67 -20.47 8.19
N GLN A 414 -5.72 -21.05 7.46
CA GLN A 414 -5.60 -20.89 6.02
C GLN A 414 -6.25 -22.06 5.30
N TYR A 415 -7.22 -21.76 4.45
CA TYR A 415 -7.96 -22.73 3.65
C TYR A 415 -7.62 -22.55 2.18
N GLN A 416 -7.60 -23.66 1.43
CA GLN A 416 -7.46 -23.65 -0.03
C GLN A 416 -8.38 -24.67 -0.70
N GLY A 417 -8.65 -24.45 -1.99
CA GLY A 417 -9.40 -25.39 -2.82
C GLY A 417 -9.27 -25.09 -4.31
N PRO A 418 -9.73 -26.02 -5.18
CA PRO A 418 -9.84 -25.75 -6.60
C PRO A 418 -10.96 -24.74 -6.87
N MET A 419 -10.80 -23.94 -7.93
CA MET A 419 -11.82 -23.01 -8.40
C MET A 419 -12.49 -23.57 -9.66
N GLY A 420 -13.78 -23.27 -9.85
CA GLY A 420 -14.51 -23.63 -11.06
C GLY A 420 -14.90 -25.10 -11.19
N GLN A 421 -14.94 -25.85 -10.08
CA GLN A 421 -15.35 -27.26 -10.09
C GLN A 421 -16.87 -27.47 -10.14
N HIS A 422 -17.64 -26.38 -10.01
CA HIS A 422 -19.10 -26.39 -10.07
C HIS A 422 -19.61 -25.04 -10.59
N THR A 423 -20.81 -25.05 -11.16
CA THR A 423 -21.59 -23.87 -11.56
C THR A 423 -22.38 -23.29 -10.38
N LEU A 424 -22.93 -22.08 -10.52
CA LEU A 424 -23.82 -21.50 -9.50
C LEU A 424 -25.09 -22.34 -9.28
N ALA A 425 -25.61 -22.96 -10.35
CA ALA A 425 -26.76 -23.83 -10.27
C ALA A 425 -26.46 -25.08 -9.42
N GLU A 426 -25.33 -25.75 -9.67
CA GLU A 426 -24.86 -26.88 -8.89
C GLU A 426 -24.54 -26.48 -7.44
N ALA A 427 -23.97 -25.28 -7.22
CA ALA A 427 -23.75 -24.74 -5.89
C ALA A 427 -25.05 -24.64 -5.09
N LEU A 428 -26.12 -24.11 -5.69
CA LEU A 428 -27.43 -24.03 -5.05
C LEU A 428 -27.99 -25.43 -4.75
N GLN A 429 -27.95 -26.36 -5.71
CA GLN A 429 -28.46 -27.72 -5.52
C GLN A 429 -27.73 -28.46 -4.38
N MET A 430 -26.39 -28.42 -4.38
CA MET A 430 -25.57 -29.04 -3.34
C MET A 430 -25.85 -28.44 -1.96
N TRP A 431 -26.03 -27.11 -1.90
CA TRP A 431 -26.34 -26.43 -0.65
C TRP A 431 -27.75 -26.76 -0.16
N VAL A 432 -28.76 -26.72 -1.02
CA VAL A 432 -30.15 -27.08 -0.68
C VAL A 432 -30.21 -28.47 -0.04
N LYS A 433 -29.56 -29.45 -0.68
CA LYS A 433 -29.52 -30.85 -0.21
C LYS A 433 -28.92 -31.01 1.20
N ARG A 434 -27.95 -30.18 1.59
CA ARG A 434 -27.18 -30.35 2.84
C ARG A 434 -27.57 -29.38 3.94
N TRP A 435 -28.01 -28.18 3.57
CA TRP A 435 -28.04 -27.01 4.45
C TRP A 435 -29.21 -26.05 4.16
N GLY A 436 -30.04 -26.34 3.15
CA GLY A 436 -31.11 -25.44 2.71
C GLY A 436 -32.39 -25.50 3.52
N THR A 437 -32.45 -26.28 4.60
CA THR A 437 -33.62 -26.32 5.48
C THR A 437 -33.73 -24.99 6.25
N PRO A 438 -34.84 -24.24 6.11
CA PRO A 438 -35.09 -23.04 6.91
C PRO A 438 -35.28 -23.41 8.39
N THR A 439 -34.98 -22.47 9.28
CA THR A 439 -35.32 -22.60 10.69
C THR A 439 -36.82 -22.35 10.83
N THR A 440 -37.61 -23.37 11.14
CA THR A 440 -39.02 -23.19 11.48
C THR A 440 -39.10 -22.39 12.78
N LYS A 441 -39.53 -21.13 12.71
CA LYS A 441 -40.01 -20.43 13.91
C LYS A 441 -41.33 -21.08 14.30
N THR A 442 -41.29 -22.06 15.21
CA THR A 442 -42.44 -22.32 16.08
C THR A 442 -42.74 -21.00 16.79
N GLY A 443 -43.86 -20.38 16.46
CA GLY A 443 -44.29 -19.14 17.08
C GLY A 443 -44.28 -19.28 18.60
N VAL A 444 -43.70 -18.29 19.28
CA VAL A 444 -44.00 -17.97 20.66
C VAL A 444 -44.91 -16.76 20.63
#